data_AF-A0A1I6TZQ0-F1
#
_entry.id   AF-A0A1I6TZQ0-F1
#
_cell.length_a   1.000
_cell.length_b   1.000
_cell.length_c   1.000
_cell.angle_alpha   90.00
_cell.angle_beta   90.00
_cell.angle_gamma   90.00
#
_symmetry.space_group_name_H-M   'P 1'
#
loop_
_entity.id
_entity.type
_entity.pdbx_description
1 polymer ?
#
loop_
_entity_poly.entity_id
_entity_poly.type
_entity_poly.pdbx_seq_one_letter_code
_entity_poly.pdbx_strand_id
1 'polypeptide(L)'
;MTVLNKDSQENQSTKRTTSQTVLLSIIAIFIILGGYIMLRLLDVDKADGRERALRELLTIQFSTAEEALIQALESPDSHIMINDNGNIDLTNDTPLNQYLDGHYRMLLTDSYYDEYIVRYLLSYPVFAYYNDIDLNISNITIEKQEAEGDYHFTVHVDDGDDQQGKVTGRAHVTGDGQISFLDIFEDDTLFLNGLY
;
A
#
# COMPACT_ATOMS: atom_id res chain seq x y z
N MET A 1 14.68 -68.04 7.49
CA MET A 1 15.09 -66.74 8.06
C MET A 1 16.01 -66.12 7.02
N THR A 2 15.66 -65.04 6.33
CA THR A 2 15.15 -63.76 6.82
C THR A 2 14.41 -63.05 5.66
N VAL A 3 13.22 -62.50 5.89
CA VAL A 3 12.50 -61.65 4.93
C VAL A 3 12.88 -60.20 5.23
N LEU A 4 13.49 -59.51 4.28
CA LEU A 4 13.83 -58.08 4.38
C LEU A 4 12.64 -57.24 3.90
N ASN A 5 12.22 -56.32 4.76
CA ASN A 5 11.15 -55.34 4.60
C ASN A 5 11.47 -54.32 3.49
N LYS A 6 10.58 -54.15 2.51
CA LYS A 6 10.78 -53.30 1.31
C LYS A 6 9.70 -52.21 1.15
N ASP A 7 9.03 -51.80 2.22
CA ASP A 7 7.89 -50.87 2.09
C ASP A 7 8.12 -49.46 2.66
N SER A 8 9.37 -49.05 2.93
CA SER A 8 9.64 -47.78 3.61
C SER A 8 10.40 -46.71 2.79
N GLN A 9 10.33 -46.76 1.45
CA GLN A 9 11.01 -45.78 0.57
C GLN A 9 10.09 -45.08 -0.45
N GLU A 10 8.81 -45.47 -0.57
CA GLU A 10 7.92 -44.98 -1.64
C GLU A 10 6.95 -43.87 -1.20
N ASN A 11 7.28 -43.07 -0.18
CA ASN A 11 6.36 -42.00 0.29
C ASN A 11 7.03 -40.64 0.55
N GLN A 12 8.29 -40.45 0.16
CA GLN A 12 9.00 -39.16 0.31
C GLN A 12 9.23 -38.39 -1.01
N SER A 13 9.09 -39.02 -2.18
CA SER A 13 9.35 -38.34 -3.47
C SER A 13 8.18 -37.48 -3.96
N THR A 14 6.95 -37.73 -3.52
CA THR A 14 5.75 -37.11 -4.09
C THR A 14 5.37 -35.78 -3.43
N LYS A 15 5.97 -35.44 -2.28
CA LYS A 15 5.69 -34.17 -1.56
C LYS A 15 6.52 -32.98 -2.04
N ARG A 16 7.69 -33.20 -2.66
CA ARG A 16 8.62 -32.12 -3.04
C ARG A 16 8.28 -31.45 -4.37
N THR A 17 7.70 -32.17 -5.32
CA THR A 17 7.41 -31.65 -6.67
C THR A 17 6.19 -30.73 -6.68
N THR A 18 5.13 -31.07 -5.94
CA THR A 18 3.89 -30.28 -5.90
C THR A 18 4.09 -28.93 -5.21
N SER A 19 4.96 -28.85 -4.20
CA SER A 19 5.27 -27.61 -3.48
C SER A 19 6.05 -26.61 -4.35
N GLN A 20 6.98 -27.09 -5.19
CA GLN A 20 7.77 -26.22 -6.08
C GLN A 20 6.95 -25.68 -7.25
N THR A 21 6.02 -26.47 -7.80
CA THR A 21 5.13 -25.99 -8.86
C THR A 21 4.14 -24.94 -8.37
N VAL A 22 3.64 -25.05 -7.12
CA VAL A 22 2.73 -24.05 -6.54
C VAL A 22 3.46 -22.73 -6.26
N LEU A 23 4.70 -22.77 -5.75
CA LEU A 23 5.50 -21.56 -5.50
C LEU A 23 5.81 -20.79 -6.79
N LEU A 24 6.16 -21.50 -7.88
CA LEU A 24 6.43 -20.90 -9.18
C LEU A 24 5.18 -20.26 -9.82
N SER A 25 4.00 -20.87 -9.64
CA SER A 25 2.75 -20.28 -10.12
C SER A 25 2.35 -19.01 -9.38
N ILE A 26 2.62 -18.90 -8.07
CA ILE A 26 2.34 -17.69 -7.29
C ILE A 26 3.22 -16.53 -7.78
N ILE A 27 4.52 -16.77 -7.98
CA ILE A 27 5.45 -15.75 -8.50
C ILE A 27 5.05 -15.28 -9.91
N ALA A 28 4.62 -16.21 -10.77
CA ALA A 28 4.15 -15.86 -12.11
C ALA A 28 2.89 -14.98 -12.08
N ILE A 29 1.98 -15.20 -11.12
CA ILE A 29 0.78 -14.35 -10.94
C ILE A 29 1.18 -12.95 -10.49
N PHE A 30 2.13 -12.80 -9.56
CA PHE A 30 2.65 -11.50 -9.13
C PHE A 30 3.36 -10.74 -10.25
N ILE A 31 4.12 -11.42 -11.12
CA ILE A 31 4.77 -10.79 -12.28
C ILE A 31 3.72 -10.32 -13.32
N ILE A 32 2.64 -11.09 -13.51
CA ILE A 32 1.56 -10.71 -14.44
C ILE A 32 0.73 -9.55 -13.87
N LEU A 33 0.40 -9.54 -12.57
CA LEU A 33 -0.32 -8.43 -11.93
C LEU A 33 0.55 -7.15 -11.84
N GLY A 34 1.78 -7.27 -11.34
CA GLY A 34 2.70 -6.13 -11.23
C GLY A 34 3.13 -5.58 -12.59
N GLY A 35 3.35 -6.47 -13.57
CA GLY A 35 3.66 -6.07 -14.94
C GLY A 35 2.48 -5.39 -15.65
N TYR A 36 1.25 -5.77 -15.32
CA TYR A 36 0.05 -5.13 -15.86
C TYR A 36 -0.13 -3.70 -15.35
N ILE A 37 0.16 -3.48 -14.06
CA ILE A 37 0.16 -2.15 -13.45
C ILE A 37 1.22 -1.26 -14.09
N MET A 38 2.45 -1.78 -14.25
CA MET A 38 3.57 -1.04 -14.85
C MET A 38 3.34 -0.67 -16.33
N LEU A 39 2.72 -1.56 -17.12
CA LEU A 39 2.37 -1.29 -18.53
C LEU A 39 1.23 -0.28 -18.68
N ARG A 40 0.26 -0.24 -17.75
CA ARG A 40 -0.82 0.76 -17.77
C ARG A 40 -0.37 2.15 -17.30
N LEU A 41 0.69 2.24 -16.50
CA LEU A 41 1.29 3.52 -16.09
C LEU A 41 2.03 4.23 -17.24
N LEU A 42 2.59 3.47 -18.19
CA LEU A 42 3.45 4.00 -19.25
C LEU A 42 2.70 4.58 -20.47
N ASP A 43 1.43 4.22 -20.69
CA ASP A 43 0.72 4.46 -21.97
C ASP A 43 -0.50 5.37 -21.86
N VAL A 44 -0.49 6.32 -20.92
CA VAL A 44 -1.65 7.18 -20.65
C VAL A 44 -1.31 8.65 -20.88
N ASP A 45 -2.26 9.38 -21.48
CA ASP A 45 -2.21 10.84 -21.61
C ASP A 45 -1.75 11.45 -20.27
N LYS A 46 -0.72 12.30 -20.27
CA LYS A 46 -0.03 12.71 -19.02
C LYS A 46 -1.00 13.26 -17.96
N ALA A 47 -2.08 13.89 -18.41
CA ALA A 47 -3.17 14.37 -17.58
C ALA A 47 -3.96 13.24 -16.88
N ASP A 48 -4.24 12.15 -17.60
CA ASP A 48 -4.98 10.99 -17.10
C ASP A 48 -4.09 10.09 -16.21
N GLY A 49 -2.79 10.08 -16.46
CA GLY A 49 -1.81 9.34 -15.64
C GLY A 49 -1.66 9.94 -14.25
N ARG A 50 -1.56 11.27 -14.16
CA ARG A 50 -1.44 12.00 -12.89
C ARG A 50 -2.65 11.83 -11.98
N GLU A 51 -3.87 11.99 -12.53
CA GLU A 51 -5.10 11.79 -11.75
C GLU A 51 -5.19 10.35 -11.23
N ARG A 52 -4.81 9.37 -12.07
CA ARG A 52 -4.82 7.96 -11.66
C ARG A 52 -3.87 7.68 -10.51
N ALA A 53 -2.62 8.17 -10.57
CA ALA A 53 -1.65 7.99 -9.50
C ALA A 53 -2.14 8.59 -8.17
N LEU A 54 -2.71 9.81 -8.22
CA LEU A 54 -3.31 10.42 -7.03
C LEU A 54 -4.49 9.60 -6.51
N ARG A 55 -5.38 9.13 -7.39
CA ARG A 55 -6.52 8.29 -7.02
C ARG A 55 -6.07 6.99 -6.36
N GLU A 56 -5.01 6.37 -6.85
CA GLU A 56 -4.44 5.14 -6.30
C GLU A 56 -3.88 5.39 -4.89
N LEU A 57 -3.08 6.45 -4.70
CA LEU A 57 -2.57 6.82 -3.38
C LEU A 57 -3.69 7.13 -2.38
N LEU A 58 -4.71 7.90 -2.79
CA LEU A 58 -5.88 8.18 -1.96
C LEU A 58 -6.67 6.91 -1.64
N THR A 59 -6.73 5.96 -2.57
CA THR A 59 -7.39 4.67 -2.33
C THR A 59 -6.70 3.89 -1.22
N ILE A 60 -5.37 3.80 -1.29
CA ILE A 60 -4.56 3.15 -0.26
C ILE A 60 -4.70 3.87 1.08
N GLN A 61 -4.66 5.21 1.07
CA GLN A 61 -4.66 6.02 2.30
C GLN A 61 -6.00 5.98 3.05
N PHE A 62 -7.12 5.82 2.35
CA PHE A 62 -8.47 5.92 2.92
C PHE A 62 -9.25 4.60 2.85
N SER A 63 -8.53 3.47 2.87
CA SER A 63 -9.10 2.14 3.03
C SER A 63 -8.50 1.44 4.24
N THR A 64 -9.18 0.47 4.82
CA THR A 64 -8.61 -0.37 5.90
C THR A 64 -7.33 -1.06 5.44
N ALA A 65 -6.32 -1.11 6.31
CA ALA A 65 -5.05 -1.77 6.00
C ALA A 65 -5.25 -3.24 5.65
N GLU A 66 -4.60 -3.68 4.58
CA GLU A 66 -4.56 -5.09 4.22
C GLU A 66 -3.73 -5.89 5.24
N GLU A 67 -4.06 -7.17 5.41
CA GLU A 67 -3.34 -8.07 6.33
C GLU A 67 -1.82 -8.08 6.08
N ALA A 68 -1.38 -7.92 4.83
CA ALA A 68 0.04 -7.89 4.48
C ALA A 68 0.78 -6.71 5.11
N LEU A 69 0.16 -5.52 5.16
CA LEU A 69 0.74 -4.36 5.86
C LEU A 69 0.83 -4.62 7.35
N ILE A 70 -0.22 -5.17 7.96
CA ILE A 70 -0.26 -5.45 9.39
C ILE A 70 0.77 -6.50 9.78
N GLN A 71 0.87 -7.61 9.03
CA GLN A 71 1.89 -8.62 9.25
C GLN A 71 3.30 -8.07 9.10
N ALA A 72 3.50 -7.15 8.15
CA ALA A 72 4.77 -6.46 7.99
C ALA A 72 5.07 -5.54 9.19
N LEU A 73 4.10 -4.76 9.68
CA LEU A 73 4.24 -3.90 10.86
C LEU A 73 4.53 -4.68 12.15
N GLU A 74 3.83 -5.81 12.34
CA GLU A 74 3.94 -6.65 13.54
C GLU A 74 5.14 -7.62 13.50
N SER A 75 5.84 -7.68 12.38
CA SER A 75 7.04 -8.49 12.26
C SER A 75 8.07 -8.07 13.32
N PRO A 76 8.68 -9.03 14.04
CA PRO A 76 9.74 -8.71 14.98
C PRO A 76 10.95 -8.04 14.30
N ASP A 77 11.10 -8.18 12.98
CA ASP A 77 12.19 -7.58 12.20
C ASP A 77 11.84 -6.18 11.65
N SER A 78 10.63 -5.66 11.92
CA SER A 78 10.14 -4.39 11.37
C SER A 78 10.33 -3.18 12.28
N HIS A 79 11.43 -3.20 13.03
CA HIS A 79 11.87 -2.05 13.81
C HIS A 79 12.11 -0.85 12.88
N ILE A 80 11.33 0.23 13.11
CA ILE A 80 11.60 1.54 12.53
C ILE A 80 12.99 1.96 13.01
N MET A 81 13.97 1.92 12.12
CA MET A 81 15.33 2.36 12.42
C MET A 81 15.41 3.87 12.29
N ILE A 82 16.21 4.50 13.15
CA ILE A 82 16.51 5.94 13.07
C ILE A 82 17.99 6.05 12.71
N ASN A 83 18.29 6.75 11.62
CA ASN A 83 19.68 6.98 11.20
C ASN A 83 20.38 8.03 12.09
N ASP A 84 21.68 8.21 11.89
CA ASP A 84 22.53 9.13 12.66
C ASP A 84 22.06 10.59 12.62
N ASN A 85 21.21 10.95 11.66
CA ASN A 85 20.66 12.29 11.51
C ASN A 85 19.30 12.46 12.21
N GLY A 86 18.80 11.43 12.89
CA GLY A 86 17.50 11.46 13.58
C GLY A 86 16.29 11.21 12.67
N ASN A 87 16.51 10.77 11.43
CA ASN A 87 15.44 10.47 10.48
C ASN A 87 15.15 8.97 10.45
N ILE A 88 13.92 8.59 10.10
CA ILE A 88 13.57 7.19 9.87
C ILE A 88 14.42 6.64 8.70
N ASP A 89 15.01 5.46 8.92
CA ASP A 89 15.75 4.71 7.92
C ASP A 89 14.87 3.60 7.32
N LEU A 90 14.31 3.90 6.15
CA LEU A 90 13.49 2.98 5.36
C LEU A 90 14.33 2.15 4.36
N THR A 91 15.67 2.17 4.45
CA THR A 91 16.56 1.53 3.46
C THR A 91 16.94 0.08 3.77
N ASN A 92 16.63 -0.39 4.97
CA ASN A 92 16.93 -1.77 5.38
C ASN A 92 15.96 -2.77 4.75
N ASP A 93 16.42 -4.00 4.49
CA ASP A 93 15.60 -5.07 3.89
C ASP A 93 14.69 -5.74 4.94
N THR A 94 13.76 -4.98 5.52
CA THR A 94 12.76 -5.47 6.48
C THR A 94 11.45 -5.78 5.77
N PRO A 95 10.59 -6.67 6.33
CA PRO A 95 9.27 -6.94 5.74
C PRO A 95 8.43 -5.68 5.52
N LEU A 96 8.45 -4.75 6.49
CA LEU A 96 7.81 -3.43 6.37
C LEU A 96 8.37 -2.64 5.19
N ASN A 97 9.69 -2.48 5.08
CA ASN A 97 10.27 -1.70 3.97
C ASN A 97 9.99 -2.33 2.61
N GLN A 98 10.00 -3.66 2.50
CA GLN A 98 9.60 -4.36 1.26
C GLN A 98 8.14 -4.08 0.89
N TYR A 99 7.23 -4.09 1.86
CA TYR A 99 5.84 -3.73 1.64
C TYR A 99 5.71 -2.27 1.18
N LEU A 100 6.34 -1.35 1.91
CA LEU A 100 6.28 0.07 1.61
C LEU A 100 6.84 0.38 0.21
N ASP A 101 7.97 -0.24 -0.16
CA ASP A 101 8.57 -0.05 -1.47
C ASP A 101 7.68 -0.59 -2.61
N GLY A 102 7.05 -1.75 -2.40
CA GLY A 102 6.15 -2.34 -3.37
C GLY A 102 4.87 -1.53 -3.65
N HIS A 103 4.37 -0.79 -2.65
CA HIS A 103 3.06 -0.14 -2.71
C HIS A 103 3.13 1.39 -2.81
N TYR A 104 4.15 2.04 -2.25
CA TYR A 104 4.24 3.51 -2.19
C TYR A 104 5.38 4.09 -3.02
N ARG A 105 6.50 3.37 -3.21
CA ARG A 105 7.70 3.97 -3.84
C ARG A 105 7.49 4.40 -5.28
N MET A 106 6.66 3.67 -6.03
CA MET A 106 6.33 4.03 -7.41
C MET A 106 5.36 5.21 -7.48
N LEU A 107 4.57 5.46 -6.44
CA LEU A 107 3.57 6.53 -6.39
C LEU A 107 4.17 7.85 -5.90
N LEU A 108 5.21 7.83 -5.08
CA LEU A 108 5.76 9.02 -4.43
C LEU A 108 7.11 9.40 -5.02
N THR A 109 7.44 10.70 -5.02
CA THR A 109 8.81 11.12 -5.33
C THR A 109 9.76 10.72 -4.19
N ASP A 110 11.03 10.44 -4.51
CA ASP A 110 12.04 10.11 -3.50
C ASP A 110 12.13 11.15 -2.38
N SER A 111 11.96 12.44 -2.71
CA SER A 111 12.02 13.54 -1.75
C SER A 111 10.82 13.62 -0.80
N TYR A 112 9.70 12.95 -1.14
CA TYR A 112 8.44 13.03 -0.40
C TYR A 112 8.05 11.70 0.25
N TYR A 113 8.63 10.59 -0.22
CA TYR A 113 8.36 9.24 0.29
C TYR A 113 8.50 9.13 1.81
N ASP A 114 9.65 9.49 2.37
CA ASP A 114 9.90 9.39 3.82
C ASP A 114 8.91 10.24 4.63
N GLU A 115 8.66 11.48 4.20
CA GLU A 115 7.72 12.39 4.85
C GLU A 115 6.30 11.81 4.86
N TYR A 116 5.86 11.29 3.71
CA TYR A 116 4.54 10.70 3.57
C TYR A 116 4.38 9.48 4.48
N ILE A 117 5.36 8.56 4.49
CA ILE A 117 5.32 7.37 5.33
C ILE A 117 5.23 7.75 6.81
N VAL A 118 6.07 8.68 7.29
CA VAL A 118 6.06 9.13 8.69
C VAL A 118 4.71 9.74 9.06
N ARG A 119 4.14 10.57 8.16
CA ARG A 119 2.92 11.34 8.45
C ARG A 119 1.65 10.51 8.36
N TYR A 120 1.58 9.58 7.43
CA TYR A 120 0.30 8.98 7.02
C TYR A 120 0.21 7.46 7.18
N LEU A 121 1.32 6.73 7.29
CA LEU A 121 1.30 5.26 7.33
C LEU A 121 0.42 4.72 8.47
N LEU A 122 0.57 5.28 9.67
CA LEU A 122 -0.14 4.85 10.88
C LEU A 122 -1.47 5.58 11.12
N SER A 123 -1.92 6.39 10.15
CA SER A 123 -3.18 7.12 10.26
C SER A 123 -4.35 6.22 9.88
N TYR A 124 -5.17 6.59 8.87
CA TYR A 124 -6.44 5.94 8.61
C TYR A 124 -6.37 4.41 8.39
N PRO A 125 -5.47 3.85 7.54
CA PRO A 125 -5.54 2.41 7.22
C PRO A 125 -5.27 1.52 8.43
N VAL A 126 -4.18 1.81 9.15
CA VAL A 126 -3.74 1.04 10.31
C VAL A 126 -4.65 1.30 11.51
N PHE A 127 -5.09 2.54 11.71
CA PHE A 127 -6.07 2.86 12.75
C PHE A 127 -7.38 2.11 12.53
N ALA A 128 -7.92 2.11 11.31
CA ALA A 128 -9.16 1.42 10.99
C ALA A 128 -9.05 -0.08 11.29
N TYR A 129 -7.94 -0.72 10.86
CA TYR A 129 -7.71 -2.14 11.12
C TYR A 129 -7.72 -2.49 12.62
N TYR A 130 -6.96 -1.76 13.44
CA TYR A 130 -6.88 -2.06 14.88
C TYR A 130 -8.12 -1.72 15.68
N ASN A 131 -9.07 -0.99 15.09
CA ASN A 131 -10.35 -0.65 15.71
C ASN A 131 -11.52 -1.42 15.09
N ASP A 132 -11.24 -2.46 14.29
CA ASP A 132 -12.26 -3.26 13.59
C ASP A 132 -13.23 -2.40 12.74
N ILE A 133 -12.71 -1.31 12.16
CA ILE A 133 -13.47 -0.41 11.27
C ILE A 133 -13.24 -0.87 9.81
N ASP A 134 -14.33 -1.13 9.09
CA ASP A 134 -14.30 -1.41 7.65
C ASP A 134 -14.35 -0.09 6.87
N LEU A 135 -13.21 0.61 6.85
CA LEU A 135 -13.06 1.89 6.18
C LEU A 135 -13.09 1.69 4.66
N ASN A 136 -14.15 2.20 4.05
CA ASN A 136 -14.42 2.08 2.62
C ASN A 136 -14.52 3.45 1.97
N ILE A 137 -14.18 3.50 0.68
CA ILE A 137 -14.28 4.71 -0.13
C ILE A 137 -15.55 4.63 -0.97
N SER A 138 -16.49 5.53 -0.70
CA SER A 138 -17.71 5.65 -1.48
C SER A 138 -17.51 6.48 -2.75
N ASN A 139 -16.66 7.51 -2.70
CA ASN A 139 -16.34 8.35 -3.86
C ASN A 139 -14.99 9.09 -3.71
N ILE A 140 -14.31 9.32 -4.84
CA ILE A 140 -13.14 10.21 -4.92
C ILE A 140 -13.37 11.20 -6.07
N THR A 141 -13.41 12.49 -5.73
CA THR A 141 -13.42 13.60 -6.66
C THR A 141 -12.04 14.22 -6.72
N ILE A 142 -11.50 14.43 -7.93
CA ILE A 142 -10.21 15.08 -8.17
C ILE A 142 -10.42 16.21 -9.18
N GLU A 143 -9.99 17.41 -8.82
CA GLU A 143 -10.15 18.63 -9.61
C GLU A 143 -8.80 19.27 -9.90
N LYS A 144 -8.48 19.40 -11.19
CA LYS A 144 -7.27 20.08 -11.67
C LYS A 144 -7.31 21.56 -11.28
N GLN A 145 -6.17 22.07 -10.81
CA GLN A 145 -5.99 23.49 -10.51
C GLN A 145 -5.28 24.21 -11.66
N GLU A 146 -5.09 25.54 -11.52
CA GLU A 146 -4.47 26.36 -12.56
C GLU A 146 -3.03 25.97 -12.89
N ALA A 147 -2.26 25.58 -11.85
CA ALA A 147 -0.88 25.14 -12.01
C ALA A 147 -0.83 23.67 -12.46
N GLU A 148 0.04 23.38 -13.42
CA GLU A 148 0.19 22.02 -13.94
C GLU A 148 0.64 21.06 -12.84
N GLY A 149 -0.10 19.97 -12.67
CA GLY A 149 0.19 18.96 -11.64
C GLY A 149 -0.48 19.24 -10.30
N ASP A 150 -1.07 20.41 -10.09
CA ASP A 150 -1.80 20.71 -8.87
C ASP A 150 -3.25 20.21 -8.95
N TYR A 151 -3.69 19.57 -7.87
CA TYR A 151 -5.03 19.03 -7.72
C TYR A 151 -5.63 19.39 -6.38
N HIS A 152 -6.94 19.61 -6.37
CA HIS A 152 -7.76 19.46 -5.17
C HIS A 152 -8.42 18.09 -5.22
N PHE A 153 -8.54 17.47 -4.05
CA PHE A 153 -9.26 16.21 -3.92
C PHE A 153 -10.30 16.29 -2.81
N THR A 154 -11.33 15.47 -2.98
CA THR A 154 -12.31 15.17 -1.94
C THR A 154 -12.53 13.67 -1.96
N VAL A 155 -12.28 13.02 -0.82
CA VAL A 155 -12.52 11.60 -0.59
C VAL A 155 -13.72 11.50 0.33
N HIS A 156 -14.74 10.75 -0.08
CA HIS A 156 -15.85 10.36 0.77
C HIS A 156 -15.60 8.94 1.26
N VAL A 157 -15.68 8.76 2.58
CA VAL A 157 -15.44 7.49 3.25
C VAL A 157 -16.63 7.07 4.10
N ASP A 158 -16.77 5.78 4.34
CA ASP A 158 -17.74 5.18 5.25
C ASP A 158 -17.11 4.05 6.08
N ASP A 159 -17.74 3.69 7.20
CA ASP A 159 -17.25 2.66 8.14
C ASP A 159 -17.91 1.28 7.97
N GLY A 160 -18.74 1.10 6.93
CA GLY A 160 -19.56 -0.08 6.73
C GLY A 160 -20.85 -0.15 7.57
N ASP A 161 -21.00 0.74 8.58
CA ASP A 161 -22.10 0.76 9.56
C ASP A 161 -22.87 2.10 9.55
N ASP A 162 -23.02 2.70 8.36
CA ASP A 162 -23.73 3.95 8.04
C ASP A 162 -23.08 5.27 8.52
N GLN A 163 -21.88 5.25 9.13
CA GLN A 163 -21.15 6.49 9.39
C GLN A 163 -20.41 6.93 8.14
N GLN A 164 -20.45 8.23 7.84
CA GLN A 164 -19.82 8.80 6.67
C GLN A 164 -18.95 9.99 7.05
N GLY A 165 -17.89 10.17 6.28
CA GLY A 165 -17.00 11.29 6.38
C GLY A 165 -16.44 11.69 5.02
N LYS A 166 -15.71 12.79 5.04
CA LYS A 166 -15.22 13.53 3.90
C LYS A 166 -13.89 14.13 4.30
N VAL A 167 -12.89 13.81 3.51
CA VAL A 167 -11.54 14.35 3.64
C VAL A 167 -11.23 15.18 2.41
N THR A 168 -10.82 16.41 2.61
CA THR A 168 -10.43 17.30 1.51
C THR A 168 -9.01 17.78 1.68
N GLY A 169 -8.35 17.90 0.54
CA GLY A 169 -6.95 18.25 0.51
C GLY A 169 -6.50 18.68 -0.87
N ARG A 170 -5.20 18.87 -0.97
CA ARG A 170 -4.50 19.23 -2.20
C ARG A 170 -3.28 18.35 -2.38
N ALA A 171 -2.91 18.15 -3.63
CA ALA A 171 -1.74 17.36 -3.98
C ALA A 171 -1.04 17.95 -5.21
N HIS A 172 0.26 17.70 -5.31
CA HIS A 172 1.03 17.93 -6.54
C HIS A 172 1.50 16.59 -7.11
N VAL A 173 1.23 16.38 -8.40
CA VAL A 173 1.69 15.21 -9.15
C VAL A 173 2.61 15.66 -10.29
N THR A 174 3.83 15.15 -10.29
CA THR A 174 4.88 15.51 -11.25
C THR A 174 4.53 15.10 -12.68
N GLY A 175 5.34 15.54 -13.65
CA GLY A 175 5.24 15.09 -15.05
C GLY A 175 5.37 13.58 -15.26
N ASP A 176 5.98 12.90 -14.31
CA ASP A 176 6.24 11.46 -14.36
C ASP A 176 5.17 10.64 -13.60
N GLY A 177 4.12 11.30 -13.10
CA GLY A 177 3.02 10.64 -12.41
C GLY A 177 3.28 10.34 -10.93
N GLN A 178 4.36 10.87 -10.35
CA GLN A 178 4.67 10.70 -8.93
C GLN A 178 4.10 11.87 -8.10
N ILE A 179 3.58 11.59 -6.92
CA ILE A 179 3.11 12.59 -5.96
C ILE A 179 4.32 13.14 -5.22
N SER A 180 4.52 14.45 -5.30
CA SER A 180 5.60 15.16 -4.58
C SER A 180 5.12 15.92 -3.37
N PHE A 181 3.79 15.99 -3.17
CA PHE A 181 3.16 16.73 -2.09
C PHE A 181 1.71 16.28 -1.92
N LEU A 182 1.27 16.10 -0.67
CA LEU A 182 -0.11 15.86 -0.28
C LEU A 182 -0.40 16.51 1.08
N ASP A 183 -1.46 17.30 1.15
CA ASP A 183 -1.84 18.04 2.35
C ASP A 183 -3.35 18.01 2.54
N ILE A 184 -3.77 17.51 3.69
CA ILE A 184 -5.16 17.44 4.13
C ILE A 184 -5.46 18.70 4.94
N PHE A 185 -6.50 19.44 4.59
CA PHE A 185 -6.89 20.68 5.28
C PHE A 185 -8.31 20.66 5.85
N GLU A 186 -9.14 19.68 5.46
CA GLU A 186 -10.44 19.43 6.10
C GLU A 186 -10.60 17.91 6.26
N ASP A 187 -10.95 17.49 7.47
CA ASP A 187 -11.25 16.11 7.80
C ASP A 187 -12.44 16.09 8.77
N ASP A 188 -13.57 15.56 8.31
CA ASP A 188 -14.77 15.39 9.13
C ASP A 188 -15.06 13.91 9.46
N THR A 189 -14.06 13.03 9.35
CA THR A 189 -14.15 11.60 9.69
C THR A 189 -14.18 11.35 11.20
N LEU A 190 -15.24 11.83 11.87
CA LEU A 190 -15.38 11.80 13.33
C LEU A 190 -15.30 10.39 13.94
N PHE A 191 -15.64 9.36 13.16
CA PHE A 191 -15.53 7.95 13.56
C PHE A 191 -14.09 7.42 13.56
N LEU A 192 -13.17 8.13 12.91
CA LEU A 192 -11.72 7.87 12.91
C LEU A 192 -10.99 8.73 13.95
N ASN A 193 -11.68 9.65 14.64
CA ASN A 193 -11.11 10.61 15.59
C ASN A 193 -10.92 10.04 17.02
N GLY A 194 -10.40 8.82 17.15
CA GLY A 194 -9.90 8.30 18.43
C GLY A 194 -8.56 8.90 18.88
N LEU A 195 -8.01 9.88 18.16
CA LEU A 195 -6.63 10.38 18.30
C LEU A 195 -6.49 11.92 18.33
N TYR A 196 -7.35 12.61 19.09
CA TYR A 196 -7.08 13.99 19.52
C TYR A 196 -7.11 14.14 21.04
#